data_AF-A0A5C6YHC4-F1
#
_entry.id   AF-A0A5C6YHC4-F1
#
_cell.length_a   1.000
_cell.length_b   1.000
_cell.length_c   1.000
_cell.angle_alpha   90.00
_cell.angle_beta   90.00
_cell.angle_gamma   90.00
#
_symmetry.space_group_name_H-M   'P 1'
#
loop_
_entity.id
_entity.type
_entity.pdbx_description
1 polymer ?
#
loop_
_entity_poly.entity_id
_entity_poly.type
_entity_poly.pdbx_seq_one_letter_code
_entity_poly.pdbx_strand_id
1 'polypeptide(L)'
;MFKFFRKIRFNLLLKNKTSKHFKYALGEIILVVIGVLIAFQINNWKESKNASKKELALLVNIKSDLESDVSNLKRQHSSFVQREANSELAIELSYKAKTVKDINLVSDLTEPLWNALYINQNTYHEMINSGSMYSMKNKGLKK
;
A
#
# COMPACT_ATOMS: atom_id res chain seq x y z
N MET A 1 -51.21 16.10 3.93
CA MET A 1 -50.75 14.84 3.29
C MET A 1 -51.47 13.58 3.78
N PHE A 2 -51.87 13.43 5.05
CA PHE A 2 -52.54 12.20 5.53
C PHE A 2 -53.94 11.93 4.93
N LYS A 3 -54.71 12.99 4.62
CA LYS A 3 -56.08 12.86 4.06
C LYS A 3 -56.09 12.36 2.61
N PHE A 4 -55.03 12.60 1.85
CA PHE A 4 -54.91 12.19 0.44
C PHE A 4 -54.67 10.69 0.32
N PHE A 5 -53.70 10.15 1.08
CA PHE A 5 -53.44 8.72 1.18
C PHE A 5 -54.63 7.95 1.77
N ARG A 6 -55.39 8.55 2.70
CA ARG A 6 -56.63 7.97 3.23
C ARG A 6 -57.71 7.79 2.15
N LYS A 7 -57.87 8.78 1.27
CA LYS A 7 -58.82 8.71 0.12
C LYS A 7 -58.38 7.67 -0.91
N ILE A 8 -57.07 7.55 -1.17
CA ILE A 8 -56.51 6.52 -2.04
C ILE A 8 -56.78 5.12 -1.47
N ARG A 9 -56.54 4.89 -0.17
CA ARG A 9 -56.87 3.61 0.50
C ARG A 9 -58.37 3.28 0.42
N PHE A 10 -59.24 4.25 0.69
CA PHE A 10 -60.68 4.04 0.66
C PHE A 10 -61.22 3.73 -0.75
N ASN A 11 -60.73 4.44 -1.78
CA ASN A 11 -61.09 4.19 -3.16
C ASN A 11 -60.48 2.89 -3.73
N LEU A 12 -59.31 2.48 -3.26
CA LEU A 12 -58.72 1.17 -3.59
C LEU A 12 -59.51 0.02 -2.95
N LEU A 13 -60.03 0.18 -1.73
CA LEU A 13 -60.88 -0.83 -1.08
C LEU A 13 -62.27 -0.94 -1.74
N LEU A 14 -62.83 0.15 -2.27
CA LEU A 14 -64.16 0.18 -2.90
C LEU A 14 -64.17 -0.27 -4.37
N LYS A 15 -63.05 -0.17 -5.08
CA LYS A 15 -62.92 -0.71 -6.44
C LYS A 15 -62.25 -2.08 -6.37
N ASN A 16 -62.98 -3.15 -6.67
CA ASN A 16 -62.47 -4.51 -7.00
C ASN A 16 -61.48 -4.55 -8.21
N LYS A 17 -60.86 -3.42 -8.57
CA LYS A 17 -59.80 -3.26 -9.58
C LYS A 17 -58.42 -3.04 -8.94
N THR A 18 -58.25 -3.41 -7.67
CA THR A 18 -56.97 -3.43 -6.92
C THR A 18 -55.88 -4.18 -7.69
N SER A 19 -56.22 -5.31 -8.32
CA SER A 19 -55.26 -6.11 -9.10
C SER A 19 -54.56 -5.31 -10.21
N LYS A 20 -55.27 -4.41 -10.91
CA LYS A 20 -54.70 -3.66 -12.04
C LYS A 20 -53.73 -2.57 -11.55
N HIS A 21 -54.08 -1.85 -10.49
CA HIS A 21 -53.23 -0.77 -9.94
C HIS A 21 -52.05 -1.31 -9.13
N PHE A 22 -52.21 -2.46 -8.48
CA PHE A 22 -51.13 -3.11 -7.74
C PHE A 22 -50.01 -3.60 -8.66
N LYS A 23 -50.35 -4.14 -9.85
CA LYS A 23 -49.37 -4.53 -10.87
C LYS A 23 -48.54 -3.34 -11.36
N TYR A 24 -49.16 -2.18 -11.58
CA TYR A 24 -48.44 -0.98 -12.01
C TYR A 24 -47.54 -0.40 -10.91
N ALA A 25 -48.03 -0.31 -9.67
CA ALA A 25 -47.23 0.16 -8.54
C ALA A 25 -46.05 -0.77 -8.23
N LEU A 26 -46.23 -2.08 -8.37
CA LEU A 26 -45.15 -3.06 -8.23
C LEU A 26 -44.10 -2.90 -9.35
N GLY A 27 -44.55 -2.66 -10.58
CA GLY A 27 -43.67 -2.37 -11.71
C GLY A 27 -42.79 -1.14 -11.46
N GLU A 28 -43.38 -0.06 -10.92
CA GLU A 28 -42.65 1.18 -10.60
C GLU A 28 -41.65 0.99 -9.46
N ILE A 29 -42.00 0.23 -8.41
CA ILE A 29 -41.06 -0.14 -7.34
C ILE A 29 -39.89 -0.93 -7.91
N ILE A 30 -40.15 -1.94 -8.76
CA ILE A 30 -39.08 -2.73 -9.39
C ILE A 30 -38.16 -1.84 -10.22
N LEU A 31 -38.72 -0.91 -10.98
CA LEU A 31 -37.97 0.01 -11.84
C LEU A 31 -37.09 0.96 -11.02
N VAL A 32 -37.62 1.49 -9.91
CA VAL A 32 -36.84 2.30 -8.94
C VAL A 32 -35.73 1.47 -8.30
N VAL A 33 -36.03 0.24 -7.87
CA VAL A 33 -35.04 -0.67 -7.26
C VAL A 33 -33.91 -0.98 -8.23
N ILE A 34 -34.21 -1.27 -9.51
CA ILE A 34 -33.20 -1.47 -10.55
C ILE A 34 -32.34 -0.21 -10.72
N GLY A 35 -32.96 0.98 -10.73
CA GLY A 35 -32.23 2.26 -10.80
C GLY A 35 -31.23 2.43 -9.64
N VAL A 36 -31.66 2.16 -8.41
CA VAL A 36 -30.80 2.24 -7.22
C VAL A 36 -29.67 1.20 -7.27
N LEU A 37 -29.97 -0.03 -7.69
CA LEU A 37 -28.97 -1.09 -7.80
C LEU A 37 -27.90 -0.76 -8.85
N ILE A 38 -28.30 -0.22 -10.01
CA ILE A 38 -27.35 0.21 -11.05
C ILE A 38 -26.49 1.36 -10.53
N ALA A 39 -27.08 2.37 -9.89
CA ALA A 39 -26.33 3.48 -9.30
C ALA A 39 -25.31 3.01 -8.25
N PHE A 40 -25.73 2.08 -7.37
CA PHE A 40 -24.85 1.47 -6.37
C PHE A 40 -23.72 0.64 -7.01
N GLN A 41 -24.02 -0.14 -8.05
CA GLN A 41 -23.02 -0.92 -8.77
C GLN A 41 -21.98 -0.03 -9.46
N ILE A 42 -22.40 1.06 -10.09
CA ILE A 42 -21.48 2.03 -10.72
C ILE A 42 -20.57 2.66 -9.66
N ASN A 43 -21.10 3.02 -8.49
CA ASN A 43 -20.29 3.55 -7.40
C ASN A 43 -19.24 2.54 -6.91
N ASN A 44 -19.64 1.30 -6.65
CA ASN A 44 -18.73 0.24 -6.21
C ASN A 44 -17.66 -0.09 -7.26
N TRP A 45 -18.03 -0.06 -8.55
CA TRP A 45 -17.07 -0.28 -9.63
C TRP A 45 -16.01 0.83 -9.68
N LYS A 46 -16.42 2.10 -9.55
CA LYS A 46 -15.49 3.25 -9.47
C LYS A 46 -14.56 3.11 -8.27
N GLU A 47 -15.09 2.75 -7.10
CA GLU A 47 -14.31 2.55 -5.88
C GLU A 47 -13.30 1.40 -6.03
N SER A 48 -13.72 0.25 -6.56
CA SER A 48 -12.83 -0.89 -6.82
C SER A 48 -11.71 -0.55 -7.81
N LYS A 49 -12.01 0.23 -8.86
CA LYS A 49 -11.00 0.71 -9.81
C LYS A 49 -9.99 1.63 -9.13
N ASN A 50 -10.44 2.56 -8.29
CA ASN A 50 -9.57 3.45 -7.54
C ASN A 50 -8.69 2.70 -6.53
N ALA A 51 -9.26 1.73 -5.82
CA ALA A 51 -8.51 0.85 -4.91
C ALA A 51 -7.41 0.09 -5.66
N SER A 52 -7.71 -0.46 -6.83
CA SER A 52 -6.74 -1.19 -7.66
C SER A 52 -5.60 -0.29 -8.16
N LYS A 53 -5.91 0.96 -8.53
CA LYS A 53 -4.88 1.95 -8.91
C LYS A 53 -3.96 2.29 -7.74
N LYS A 54 -4.54 2.50 -6.56
CA LYS A 54 -3.76 2.78 -5.34
C LYS A 54 -2.86 1.60 -4.97
N GLU A 55 -3.39 0.38 -5.03
CA GLU A 55 -2.62 -0.85 -4.80
C GLU A 55 -1.43 -0.95 -5.76
N LEU A 56 -1.65 -0.73 -7.07
CA LEU A 56 -0.56 -0.74 -8.05
C LEU A 56 0.51 0.31 -7.75
N ALA A 57 0.12 1.54 -7.40
CA ALA A 57 1.06 2.60 -7.07
C ALA A 57 1.93 2.25 -5.85
N LEU A 58 1.31 1.69 -4.80
CA LEU A 58 2.03 1.24 -3.61
C LEU A 58 3.00 0.09 -3.91
N LEU A 59 2.60 -0.86 -4.75
CA LEU A 59 3.47 -1.97 -5.18
C LEU A 59 4.66 -1.47 -6.00
N VAL A 60 4.46 -0.48 -6.86
CA VAL A 60 5.56 0.17 -7.62
C VAL A 60 6.52 0.87 -6.65
N ASN A 61 6.00 1.59 -5.66
CA ASN A 61 6.81 2.26 -4.66
C ASN A 61 7.62 1.26 -3.80
N ILE A 62 6.99 0.17 -3.31
CA ILE A 62 7.72 -0.90 -2.59
C ILE A 62 8.84 -1.46 -3.46
N LYS A 63 8.55 -1.75 -4.73
CA LYS A 63 9.56 -2.30 -5.63
C LYS A 63 10.75 -1.34 -5.76
N SER A 64 10.48 -0.05 -5.95
CA SER A 64 11.52 0.98 -6.04
C SER A 64 12.33 1.10 -4.74
N ASP A 65 11.67 1.04 -3.59
CA ASP A 65 12.32 1.06 -2.28
C ASP A 65 13.27 -0.14 -2.13
N LEU A 66 12.81 -1.35 -2.47
CA LEU A 66 13.63 -2.56 -2.44
C LEU A 66 14.82 -2.52 -3.40
N GLU A 67 14.64 -1.97 -4.61
CA GLU A 67 15.74 -1.81 -5.57
C GLU A 67 16.81 -0.83 -5.04
N SER A 68 16.38 0.25 -4.38
CA SER A 68 17.27 1.19 -3.70
C SER A 68 18.03 0.51 -2.55
N ASP A 69 17.34 -0.26 -1.73
CA ASP A 69 17.92 -1.00 -0.62
C ASP A 69 18.97 -2.01 -1.12
N VAL A 70 18.67 -2.77 -2.19
CA VAL A 70 19.65 -3.67 -2.83
C VAL A 70 20.87 -2.89 -3.31
N SER A 71 20.68 -1.72 -3.92
CA SER A 71 21.80 -0.89 -4.36
C SER A 71 22.64 -0.37 -3.19
N ASN A 72 22.01 0.03 -2.08
CA ASN A 72 22.69 0.43 -0.86
C ASN A 72 23.50 -0.72 -0.27
N LEU A 73 22.91 -1.91 -0.16
CA LEU A 73 23.57 -3.10 0.35
C LEU A 73 24.78 -3.50 -0.50
N LYS A 74 24.70 -3.41 -1.83
CA LYS A 74 25.84 -3.66 -2.72
C LYS A 74 27.00 -2.68 -2.49
N ARG A 75 26.67 -1.39 -2.32
CA ARG A 75 27.69 -0.37 -1.99
C ARG A 75 28.36 -0.69 -0.65
N GLN A 76 27.57 -1.01 0.36
CA GLN A 76 28.10 -1.35 1.68
C GLN A 76 28.96 -2.61 1.65
N HIS A 77 28.53 -3.65 0.93
CA HIS A 77 29.32 -4.85 0.75
C HIS A 77 30.68 -4.55 0.11
N SER A 78 30.70 -3.72 -0.94
CA SER A 78 31.95 -3.29 -1.58
C SER A 78 32.86 -2.53 -0.61
N SER A 79 32.30 -1.65 0.22
CA SER A 79 33.05 -0.97 1.28
C SER A 79 33.60 -1.94 2.32
N PHE A 80 32.86 -2.99 2.69
CA PHE A 80 33.35 -4.01 3.63
C PHE A 80 34.50 -4.82 3.05
N VAL A 81 34.43 -5.20 1.77
CA VAL A 81 35.54 -5.89 1.08
C VAL A 81 36.80 -5.02 1.08
N GLN A 82 36.67 -3.72 0.79
CA GLN A 82 37.83 -2.80 0.87
C GLN A 82 38.38 -2.69 2.30
N ARG A 83 37.52 -2.68 3.30
CA ARG A 83 37.93 -2.61 4.71
C ARG A 83 38.63 -3.87 5.18
N GLU A 84 38.21 -5.04 4.71
CA GLU A 84 38.89 -6.31 4.96
C GLU A 84 40.32 -6.24 4.42
N ALA A 85 40.48 -5.85 3.14
CA ALA A 85 41.80 -5.67 2.53
C ALA A 85 42.67 -4.62 3.25
N ASN A 86 42.09 -3.48 3.65
CA ASN A 86 42.80 -2.47 4.42
C ASN A 86 43.23 -2.99 5.80
N SER A 87 42.41 -3.82 6.43
CA SER A 87 42.72 -4.40 7.75
C SER A 87 43.86 -5.42 7.65
N GLU A 88 43.88 -6.24 6.60
CA GLU A 88 45.01 -7.14 6.33
C GLU A 88 46.32 -6.36 6.13
N LEU A 89 46.28 -5.30 5.32
CA LEU A 89 47.43 -4.42 5.12
C LEU A 89 47.87 -3.72 6.42
N ALA A 90 46.91 -3.24 7.21
CA ALA A 90 47.18 -2.60 8.49
C ALA A 90 47.89 -3.56 9.47
N ILE A 91 47.52 -4.85 9.49
CA ILE A 91 48.21 -5.87 10.28
C ILE A 91 49.68 -5.99 9.83
N GLU A 92 49.94 -6.09 8.51
CA GLU A 92 51.30 -6.19 7.99
C GLU A 92 52.16 -4.97 8.37
N LEU A 93 51.61 -3.77 8.21
CA LEU A 93 52.29 -2.52 8.52
C LEU A 93 52.52 -2.32 10.03
N SER A 94 51.60 -2.83 10.87
CA SER A 94 51.70 -2.70 12.33
C SER A 94 52.97 -3.35 12.88
N TYR A 95 53.39 -4.51 12.36
CA TYR A 95 54.62 -5.19 12.76
C TYR A 95 55.91 -4.47 12.32
N LYS A 96 55.80 -3.57 11.33
CA LYS A 96 56.93 -2.82 10.75
C LYS A 96 57.03 -1.39 11.29
N ALA A 97 56.03 -0.93 12.05
CA ALA A 97 55.95 0.44 12.56
C ALA A 97 57.10 0.77 13.52
N LYS A 98 57.77 1.91 13.30
CA LYS A 98 58.89 2.39 14.15
C LYS A 98 58.66 3.79 14.71
N THR A 99 57.72 4.52 14.12
CA THR A 99 57.43 5.91 14.46
C THR A 99 55.94 6.11 14.72
N VAL A 100 55.61 7.20 15.40
CA VAL A 100 54.20 7.61 15.60
C VAL A 100 53.49 7.82 14.25
N LYS A 101 54.22 8.27 13.23
CA LYS A 101 53.67 8.44 11.88
C LYS A 101 53.21 7.11 11.28
N ASP A 102 53.94 6.03 11.51
CA ASP A 102 53.57 4.69 11.02
C ASP A 102 52.30 4.18 11.72
N ILE A 103 52.16 4.46 13.02
CA ILE A 103 50.97 4.12 13.81
C ILE A 103 49.74 4.89 13.30
N ASN A 104 49.90 6.17 12.98
CA ASN A 104 48.80 6.96 12.42
C ASN A 104 48.34 6.42 11.07
N LEU A 105 49.27 6.02 10.19
CA LEU A 105 48.91 5.38 8.91
C LEU A 105 48.12 4.09 9.10
N VAL A 106 48.49 3.25 10.08
CA VAL A 106 47.74 2.03 10.44
C VAL A 106 46.35 2.40 10.98
N SER A 107 46.24 3.44 11.80
CA SER A 107 44.96 3.93 12.31
C SER A 107 44.05 4.41 11.19
N ASP A 108 44.56 5.20 10.24
CA ASP A 108 43.79 5.73 9.11
C ASP A 108 43.24 4.60 8.21
N LEU A 109 44.02 3.51 8.03
CA LEU A 109 43.59 2.34 7.27
C LEU A 109 42.44 1.57 7.92
N THR A 110 42.33 1.66 9.26
CA THR A 110 41.38 0.87 10.06
C THR A 110 40.22 1.68 10.60
N GLU A 111 40.20 3.00 10.36
CA GLU A 111 39.19 3.89 10.91
C GLU A 111 37.77 3.46 10.45
N PRO A 112 36.88 3.14 11.40
CA PRO A 112 35.53 2.70 11.04
C PRO A 112 34.70 3.90 10.60
N LEU A 113 34.42 3.98 9.30
CA LEU A 113 33.33 4.82 8.82
C LEU A 113 32.00 4.25 9.33
N TRP A 114 31.27 5.06 10.11
CA TRP A 114 29.91 4.74 10.53
C TRP A 114 29.02 4.56 9.29
N ASN A 115 28.70 3.30 8.99
CA ASN A 115 27.80 2.94 7.90
C ASN A 115 26.57 2.26 8.50
N ALA A 116 25.64 3.06 9.00
CA ALA A 116 24.35 2.55 9.42
C ALA A 116 23.59 2.01 8.19
N LEU A 117 23.01 0.82 8.32
CA LEU A 117 22.06 0.29 7.36
C LEU A 117 20.81 1.17 7.39
N TYR A 118 20.59 1.94 6.32
CA TYR A 118 19.34 2.66 6.11
C TYR A 118 18.46 1.87 5.15
N ILE A 119 17.32 1.41 5.65
CA ILE A 119 16.28 0.73 4.88
C ILE A 119 15.10 1.70 4.77
N ASN A 120 14.65 1.99 3.55
CA ASN A 120 13.49 2.87 3.38
C ASN A 120 12.20 2.10 3.75
N GLN A 121 11.54 2.51 4.84
CA GLN A 121 10.28 1.91 5.30
C GLN A 121 9.06 2.80 5.05
N ASN A 122 9.21 3.91 4.32
CA ASN A 122 8.13 4.89 4.16
C ASN A 122 6.88 4.28 3.50
N THR A 123 7.05 3.60 2.37
CA THR A 123 5.93 2.96 1.67
C THR A 123 5.30 1.85 2.50
N TYR A 124 6.12 1.07 3.21
CA TYR A 124 5.63 0.04 4.12
C TYR A 124 4.77 0.64 5.23
N HIS A 125 5.25 1.69 5.90
CA HIS A 125 4.48 2.40 6.93
C HIS A 125 3.20 3.03 6.37
N GLU A 126 3.24 3.61 5.18
CA GLU A 126 2.03 4.10 4.52
C GLU A 126 1.01 2.96 4.33
N MET A 127 1.45 1.79 3.87
CA MET A 127 0.58 0.64 3.65
C MET A 127 -0.05 0.09 4.93
N ILE A 128 0.70 0.07 6.03
CA ILE A 128 0.20 -0.34 7.35
C ILE A 128 -0.78 0.70 7.88
N ASN A 129 -0.39 1.98 7.92
CA ASN A 129 -1.18 3.06 8.51
C ASN A 129 -2.47 3.33 7.73
N SER A 130 -2.45 3.15 6.40
CA SER A 130 -3.65 3.31 5.56
C SER A 130 -4.51 2.05 5.49
N GLY A 131 -4.12 0.95 6.13
CA GLY A 131 -4.78 -0.35 6.02
C GLY A 131 -4.68 -1.01 4.65
N SER A 132 -3.94 -0.41 3.71
CA SER A 132 -3.79 -0.90 2.32
C SER A 132 -3.14 -2.27 2.27
N MET A 133 -2.23 -2.58 3.21
CA MET A 133 -1.61 -3.91 3.33
C MET A 133 -2.66 -5.03 3.51
N TYR A 134 -3.67 -4.79 4.34
CA TYR A 134 -4.70 -5.78 4.64
C TYR A 134 -5.75 -5.89 3.54
N SER A 135 -5.97 -4.83 2.75
CA SER A 135 -6.97 -4.78 1.68
C SER A 135 -6.46 -5.19 0.30
N MET A 136 -5.15 -5.47 0.15
CA MET A 136 -4.58 -5.94 -1.12
C MET A 136 -5.31 -7.16 -1.69
N LYS A 137 -5.49 -7.18 -3.01
CA LYS A 137 -6.10 -8.30 -3.73
C LYS A 137 -5.16 -9.50 -3.76
N ASN A 138 -3.86 -9.26 -3.93
CA ASN A 138 -2.87 -10.33 -3.93
C ASN A 138 -2.54 -10.76 -2.49
N LYS A 139 -3.17 -11.86 -2.04
CA LYS A 139 -2.93 -12.42 -0.70
C LYS A 139 -1.53 -12.99 -0.52
N GLY A 140 -0.83 -13.35 -1.60
CA GLY A 140 0.55 -13.87 -1.53
C GLY A 140 1.56 -12.81 -1.09
N LEU A 141 1.27 -11.54 -1.33
CA LEU A 141 2.12 -10.40 -0.97
C LEU A 141 1.87 -9.87 0.46
N LYS A 142 0.99 -10.50 1.25
CA LYS A 142 0.62 -10.07 2.60
C LYS A 142 1.50 -10.66 3.72
N LYS A 143 2.54 -11.42 3.37
CA LYS A 143 3.39 -12.16 4.31
C LYS A 143 4.57 -11.33 4.78
#